data_AF-A0A2M8DRF5-F1
#
_entry.id   AF-A0A2M8DRF5-F1
#
_cell.length_a   1.000
_cell.length_b   1.000
_cell.length_c   1.000
_cell.angle_alpha   90.00
_cell.angle_beta   90.00
_cell.angle_gamma   90.00
#
_symmetry.space_group_name_H-M   'P 1'
#
loop_
_entity.id
_entity.type
_entity.pdbx_description
1 polymer ?
#
loop_
_entity_poly.entity_id
_entity_poly.type
_entity_poly.pdbx_seq_one_letter_code
_entity_poly.pdbx_strand_id
1 'polypeptide(L)'
;MKQIVFLLPIIFFFGCQKEGDIIFSISTENGIARYEVGHVEITFDFEAMTGQTISVTNGNNRAIGVYITDYEEESIIIFSDSWIGGLDSQSQEAVFDEDEVLRVRVVVYRSFGGAIQTFIQNLTNNFWEDLNDTWIEHEYDELILLTVD
;
A
#
# COMPACT_ATOMS: atom_id res chain seq x y z
N MET A 1 24.86 -18.93 -56.53
CA MET A 1 25.23 -18.54 -55.16
C MET A 1 23.96 -18.58 -54.32
N LYS A 2 23.89 -19.46 -53.31
CA LYS A 2 22.71 -19.62 -52.43
C LYS A 2 22.86 -18.65 -51.26
N GLN A 3 21.98 -17.66 -51.14
CA GLN A 3 21.91 -16.79 -49.96
C GLN A 3 21.16 -17.52 -48.85
N ILE A 4 21.86 -17.82 -47.76
CA ILE A 4 21.28 -18.31 -46.51
C ILE A 4 20.94 -17.06 -45.70
N VAL A 5 19.65 -16.76 -45.56
CA VAL A 5 19.15 -15.71 -44.66
C VAL A 5 19.07 -16.31 -43.26
N PHE A 6 19.97 -15.87 -42.39
CA PHE A 6 19.94 -16.19 -40.95
C PHE A 6 18.92 -15.27 -40.28
N LEU A 7 17.79 -15.84 -39.86
CA LEU A 7 16.78 -15.14 -39.04
C LEU A 7 17.24 -15.19 -37.58
N LEU A 8 17.62 -14.03 -37.03
CA LEU A 8 17.85 -13.83 -35.60
C LEU A 8 16.48 -13.84 -34.89
N PRO A 9 16.27 -14.64 -33.82
CA PRO A 9 15.09 -14.46 -32.98
C PRO A 9 15.26 -13.19 -32.14
N ILE A 10 14.42 -12.19 -32.41
CA ILE A 10 14.24 -11.02 -31.54
C ILE A 10 13.53 -11.53 -30.28
N ILE A 11 14.29 -11.65 -29.19
CA ILE A 11 13.76 -11.91 -27.86
C ILE A 11 13.08 -10.61 -27.41
N PHE A 12 11.76 -10.55 -27.58
CA PHE A 12 10.96 -9.55 -26.88
C PHE A 12 10.90 -9.96 -25.41
N PHE A 13 11.67 -9.28 -24.56
CA PHE A 13 11.36 -9.18 -23.14
C PHE A 13 10.09 -8.32 -23.02
N PHE A 14 8.92 -8.96 -23.15
CA PHE A 14 7.70 -8.37 -22.62
C PHE A 14 7.82 -8.42 -21.10
N GLY A 15 8.19 -7.28 -20.51
CA GLY A 15 7.89 -7.02 -19.11
C GLY A 15 6.40 -7.27 -18.92
N CYS A 16 6.07 -8.20 -18.04
CA CYS A 16 4.71 -8.58 -17.74
C CYS A 16 4.08 -7.43 -16.94
N GLN A 17 3.57 -6.41 -17.63
CA GLN A 17 2.67 -5.47 -16.99
C GLN A 17 1.41 -6.29 -16.67
N LYS A 18 1.13 -6.51 -15.38
CA LYS A 18 -0.11 -7.14 -14.89
C LYS A 18 -1.27 -6.32 -15.47
N GLU A 19 -1.89 -6.86 -16.51
CA GLU A 19 -2.81 -6.16 -17.39
C GLU A 19 -4.17 -5.98 -16.67
N GLY A 20 -4.58 -4.74 -16.40
CA GLY A 20 -5.95 -4.42 -15.94
C GLY A 20 -6.08 -3.61 -14.65
N ASP A 21 -5.00 -3.32 -13.93
CA ASP A 21 -5.11 -2.59 -12.66
C ASP A 21 -5.21 -1.06 -12.87
N ILE A 22 -6.10 -0.41 -12.13
CA ILE A 22 -6.27 1.05 -12.14
C ILE A 22 -5.24 1.63 -11.17
N ILE A 23 -4.37 2.52 -11.67
CA ILE A 23 -3.36 3.21 -10.87
C ILE A 23 -3.79 4.66 -10.68
N PHE A 24 -3.92 5.09 -9.43
CA PHE A 24 -4.19 6.48 -9.07
C PHE A 24 -2.87 7.25 -8.95
N SER A 25 -2.65 8.26 -9.80
CA SER A 25 -1.50 9.15 -9.67
C SER A 25 -1.77 10.21 -8.61
N ILE A 26 -0.82 10.37 -7.70
CA ILE A 26 -0.90 11.27 -6.56
C ILE A 26 0.30 12.20 -6.62
N SER A 27 0.07 13.49 -6.85
CA SER A 27 1.14 14.47 -6.90
C SER A 27 1.53 14.98 -5.51
N THR A 28 2.81 15.27 -5.32
CA THR A 28 3.28 15.91 -4.10
C THR A 28 3.12 17.43 -4.14
N GLU A 29 2.71 18.03 -3.02
CA GLU A 29 2.80 19.47 -2.79
C GLU A 29 3.82 19.73 -1.67
N ASN A 30 4.94 20.41 -2.00
CA ASN A 30 6.06 20.64 -1.08
C ASN A 30 6.59 19.35 -0.43
N GLY A 31 6.82 18.31 -1.24
CA GLY A 31 7.33 17.02 -0.75
C GLY A 31 6.31 16.17 0.02
N ILE A 32 5.01 16.54 -0.01
CA ILE A 32 3.95 15.80 0.68
C ILE A 32 2.91 15.32 -0.33
N ALA A 33 2.72 14.01 -0.44
CA ALA A 33 1.58 13.41 -1.16
C ALA A 33 0.50 12.98 -0.16
N ARG A 34 -0.77 13.22 -0.49
CA ARG A 34 -1.93 12.81 0.31
C ARG A 34 -2.88 11.96 -0.52
N TYR A 35 -3.29 10.85 0.06
CA TYR A 35 -4.22 9.89 -0.52
C TYR A 35 -5.37 9.65 0.46
N GLU A 36 -6.60 9.52 -0.05
CA GLU A 36 -7.75 9.20 0.79
C GLU A 36 -8.51 8.00 0.21
N VAL A 37 -8.77 7.00 1.06
CA VAL A 37 -9.54 5.81 0.71
C VAL A 37 -10.35 5.35 1.91
N GLY A 38 -11.65 5.07 1.73
CA GLY A 38 -12.49 4.55 2.82
C GLY A 38 -12.52 5.41 4.09
N HIS A 39 -12.46 6.74 3.95
CA HIS A 39 -12.32 7.70 5.06
C HIS A 39 -11.03 7.54 5.87
N VAL A 40 -9.96 7.04 5.24
CA VAL A 40 -8.62 6.97 5.79
C VAL A 40 -7.73 7.86 4.94
N GLU A 41 -7.06 8.81 5.59
CA GLU A 41 -6.05 9.65 4.94
C GLU A 41 -4.67 9.01 5.14
N ILE A 42 -3.93 8.84 4.06
CA ILE A 42 -2.54 8.37 4.05
C ILE A 42 -1.68 9.50 3.50
N THR A 43 -0.71 9.93 4.29
CA THR A 43 0.23 11.00 3.94
C THR A 43 1.63 10.41 3.77
N PHE A 44 2.23 10.66 2.62
CA PHE A 44 3.62 10.35 2.30
C PHE A 44 4.42 11.65 2.37
N ASP A 45 5.32 11.74 3.35
CA ASP A 45 6.20 12.89 3.55
C ASP A 45 7.62 12.50 3.13
N PHE A 46 8.09 13.08 2.02
CA PHE A 46 9.41 12.82 1.46
C PHE A 46 10.53 13.60 2.17
N GLU A 47 10.18 14.65 2.93
CA GLU A 47 11.13 15.63 3.49
C GLU A 47 11.09 15.71 5.03
N ALA A 48 10.41 14.77 5.69
CA ALA A 48 10.34 14.71 7.14
C ALA A 48 11.75 14.70 7.79
N MET A 49 11.87 15.36 8.95
CA MET A 49 13.17 15.66 9.59
C MET A 49 14.01 14.43 9.92
N THR A 50 13.39 13.26 10.12
CA THR A 50 14.07 12.01 10.48
C THR A 50 14.26 11.06 9.30
N GLY A 51 13.79 11.44 8.10
CA GLY A 51 13.70 10.59 6.93
C GLY A 51 12.25 10.50 6.45
N GLN A 52 12.06 9.87 5.29
CA GLN A 52 10.74 9.67 4.69
C GLN A 52 9.78 9.03 5.69
N THR A 53 8.55 9.55 5.74
CA THR A 53 7.57 9.15 6.76
C THR A 53 6.22 8.91 6.11
N ILE A 54 5.55 7.83 6.54
CA ILE A 54 4.15 7.57 6.21
C ILE A 54 3.32 7.81 7.47
N SER A 55 2.25 8.60 7.32
CA SER A 55 1.27 8.82 8.38
C SER A 55 -0.11 8.41 7.90
N VAL A 56 -0.87 7.75 8.77
CA VAL A 56 -2.22 7.27 8.50
C VAL A 56 -3.16 7.84 9.54
N THR A 57 -4.21 8.53 9.08
CA THR A 57 -5.27 9.08 9.93
C THR A 57 -6.58 8.37 9.64
N ASN A 58 -7.15 7.74 10.67
CA ASN A 58 -8.41 7.01 10.54
C ASN A 58 -9.61 7.91 10.83
N GLY A 59 -10.33 8.31 9.78
CA GLY A 59 -11.59 9.07 9.90
C GLY A 59 -12.82 8.21 10.25
N ASN A 60 -12.68 6.88 10.32
CA ASN A 60 -13.77 5.98 10.68
C ASN A 60 -14.02 5.95 12.20
N ASN A 61 -15.24 5.60 12.58
CA ASN A 61 -15.58 5.25 13.97
C ASN A 61 -15.25 3.79 14.32
N ARG A 62 -14.61 3.06 13.39
CA ARG A 62 -14.14 1.68 13.52
C ARG A 62 -12.62 1.68 13.46
N ALA A 63 -12.01 0.66 14.05
CA ALA A 63 -10.60 0.43 13.87
C ALA A 63 -10.32 -0.04 12.43
N ILE A 64 -9.12 0.26 11.96
CA ILE A 64 -8.64 -0.14 10.63
C ILE A 64 -7.33 -0.90 10.75
N GLY A 65 -7.01 -1.71 9.73
CA GLY A 65 -5.66 -2.15 9.43
C GLY A 65 -5.22 -1.57 8.10
N VAL A 66 -3.95 -1.19 7.99
CA VAL A 66 -3.36 -0.62 6.77
C VAL A 66 -2.08 -1.35 6.44
N TYR A 67 -1.96 -1.75 5.17
CA TYR A 67 -0.82 -2.49 4.66
C TYR A 67 -0.43 -1.97 3.28
N ILE A 68 0.80 -1.47 3.16
CA ILE A 68 1.33 -0.85 1.94
C ILE A 68 2.59 -1.60 1.54
N THR A 69 2.62 -2.06 0.29
CA THR A 69 3.75 -2.81 -0.28
C THR A 69 4.15 -2.24 -1.63
N ASP A 70 5.40 -2.50 -2.02
CA ASP A 70 5.82 -2.35 -3.41
C ASP A 70 4.95 -3.26 -4.30
N TYR A 71 4.50 -2.74 -5.44
CA TYR A 71 3.64 -3.47 -6.37
C TYR A 71 4.39 -4.52 -7.22
N GLU A 72 5.64 -4.24 -7.57
CA GLU A 72 6.51 -5.14 -8.34
C GLU A 72 7.04 -6.29 -7.46
N GLU A 73 7.32 -6.01 -6.19
CA GLU A 73 7.84 -6.96 -5.20
C GLU A 73 7.03 -6.89 -3.89
N GLU A 74 5.84 -7.52 -3.87
CA GLU A 74 4.91 -7.50 -2.72
C GLU A 74 5.49 -8.04 -1.39
N SER A 75 6.69 -8.63 -1.41
CA SER A 75 7.43 -9.03 -0.21
C SER A 75 8.09 -7.85 0.52
N ILE A 76 8.23 -6.70 -0.15
CA ILE A 76 8.72 -5.45 0.43
C ILE A 76 7.55 -4.72 1.08
N ILE A 77 7.55 -4.71 2.41
CA ILE A 77 6.56 -4.00 3.23
C ILE A 77 7.07 -2.58 3.47
N ILE A 78 6.32 -1.59 3.00
CA ILE A 78 6.66 -0.17 3.14
C ILE A 78 6.01 0.38 4.41
N PHE A 79 4.75 0.00 4.67
CA PHE A 79 4.03 0.35 5.89
C PHE A 79 3.10 -0.79 6.29
N SER A 80 3.01 -1.07 7.59
CA SER A 80 2.06 -2.06 8.11
C SER A 80 1.64 -1.71 9.52
N ASP A 81 0.34 -1.47 9.71
CA ASP A 81 -0.28 -1.42 11.01
C ASP A 81 -1.56 -2.26 11.01
N SER A 82 -1.59 -3.27 11.87
CA SER A 82 -2.74 -4.16 12.02
C SER A 82 -3.93 -3.51 12.74
N TRP A 83 -3.73 -2.42 13.49
CA TRP A 83 -4.77 -1.79 14.29
C TRP A 83 -4.50 -0.31 14.55
N ILE A 84 -5.23 0.54 13.84
CA ILE A 84 -5.36 1.97 14.16
C ILE A 84 -6.78 2.17 14.70
N GLY A 85 -6.89 2.72 15.91
CA GLY A 85 -8.18 2.97 16.57
C GLY A 85 -9.09 3.88 15.74
N GLY A 86 -10.40 3.84 16.01
CA GLY A 86 -11.33 4.78 15.39
C GLY A 86 -11.01 6.22 15.80
N LEU A 87 -10.93 7.13 14.82
CA LEU A 87 -10.53 8.53 15.03
C LEU A 87 -9.10 8.71 15.57
N ASP A 88 -8.24 7.71 15.36
CA ASP A 88 -6.84 7.71 15.79
C ASP A 88 -5.90 7.85 14.58
N SER A 89 -4.61 8.02 14.84
CA SER A 89 -3.59 8.15 13.80
C SER A 89 -2.30 7.43 14.17
N GLN A 90 -1.58 6.94 13.17
CA GLN A 90 -0.26 6.35 13.34
C GLN A 90 0.73 6.95 12.34
N SER A 91 2.00 7.02 12.72
CA SER A 91 3.08 7.46 11.85
C SER A 91 4.30 6.56 12.01
N GLN A 92 5.01 6.30 10.90
CA GLN A 92 6.18 5.44 10.87
C GLN A 92 7.18 5.96 9.82
N GLU A 93 8.47 5.88 10.12
CA GLU A 93 9.52 6.02 9.10
C GLU A 93 9.41 4.87 8.09
N ALA A 94 9.49 5.22 6.81
CA ALA A 94 9.39 4.27 5.71
C ALA A 94 10.46 4.61 4.66
N VAL A 95 10.66 3.69 3.71
CA VAL A 95 11.52 3.92 2.55
C VAL A 95 10.64 3.69 1.32
N PHE A 96 10.48 4.74 0.52
CA PHE A 96 9.70 4.73 -0.71
C PHE A 96 10.28 5.77 -1.68
N ASP A 97 10.15 5.54 -2.98
CA ASP A 97 10.75 6.37 -4.01
C ASP A 97 9.70 7.16 -4.81
N GLU A 98 10.17 8.20 -5.49
CA GLU A 98 9.37 8.91 -6.49
C GLU A 98 9.09 7.98 -7.67
N ASP A 99 7.92 8.09 -8.28
CA ASP A 99 7.44 7.24 -9.38
C ASP A 99 7.31 5.75 -9.02
N GLU A 100 7.32 5.41 -7.72
CA GLU A 100 7.05 4.06 -7.23
C GLU A 100 5.53 3.77 -7.26
N VAL A 101 5.17 2.58 -7.73
CA VAL A 101 3.79 2.09 -7.67
C VAL A 101 3.61 1.27 -6.40
N LEU A 102 2.72 1.74 -5.53
CA LEU A 102 2.42 1.10 -4.26
C LEU A 102 1.06 0.40 -4.33
N ARG A 103 0.97 -0.79 -3.74
CA ARG A 103 -0.33 -1.42 -3.43
C ARG A 103 -0.73 -1.01 -2.01
N VAL A 104 -1.85 -0.31 -1.89
CA VAL A 104 -2.42 0.13 -0.63
C VAL A 104 -3.64 -0.72 -0.30
N ARG A 105 -3.56 -1.46 0.80
CA ARG A 105 -4.68 -2.22 1.36
C ARG A 105 -5.14 -1.63 2.67
N VAL A 106 -6.42 -1.33 2.75
CA VAL A 106 -7.08 -0.82 3.96
C VAL A 106 -8.25 -1.72 4.29
N VAL A 107 -8.27 -2.25 5.51
CA VAL A 107 -9.39 -3.03 6.05
C VAL A 107 -10.05 -2.27 7.17
N VAL A 108 -11.37 -2.11 7.08
CA VAL A 108 -12.21 -1.57 8.15
C VAL A 108 -12.80 -2.74 8.91
N TYR A 109 -12.52 -2.79 10.21
CA TYR A 109 -12.97 -3.89 11.05
C TYR A 109 -14.43 -3.74 11.48
N ARG A 110 -15.11 -4.88 11.61
CA ARG A 110 -16.40 -4.90 12.33
C ARG A 110 -16.17 -4.54 13.80
N SER A 111 -17.26 -4.21 14.50
CA SER A 111 -17.18 -4.02 15.94
C SER A 111 -16.97 -5.37 16.66
N PHE A 112 -15.84 -5.50 17.36
CA PHE A 112 -15.50 -6.68 18.15
C PHE A 112 -15.47 -6.42 19.66
N GLY A 113 -15.65 -7.50 20.43
CA GLY A 113 -15.24 -7.51 21.84
C GLY A 113 -13.72 -7.59 21.98
N GLY A 114 -13.18 -7.21 23.14
CA GLY A 114 -11.74 -6.96 23.34
C GLY A 114 -10.78 -8.12 23.02
N ALA A 115 -11.23 -9.38 23.02
CA ALA A 115 -10.35 -10.52 22.73
C ALA A 115 -9.90 -10.58 21.26
N ILE A 116 -10.76 -10.21 20.31
CA ILE A 116 -10.42 -10.19 18.88
C ILE A 116 -9.50 -9.00 18.58
N GLN A 117 -9.73 -7.86 19.23
CA GLN A 117 -8.84 -6.71 19.15
C GLN A 117 -7.40 -7.08 19.52
N THR A 118 -7.19 -7.73 20.66
CA THR A 118 -5.84 -8.16 21.08
C THR A 118 -5.21 -9.12 20.07
N PHE A 119 -5.99 -10.02 19.47
CA PHE A 119 -5.46 -10.93 18.46
C PHE A 119 -4.97 -10.17 17.22
N ILE A 120 -5.81 -9.26 16.69
CA ILE A 120 -5.48 -8.46 15.50
C ILE A 120 -4.22 -7.62 15.74
N GLN A 121 -4.12 -6.96 16.89
CA GLN A 121 -2.95 -6.15 17.27
C GLN A 121 -1.63 -6.93 17.29
N ASN A 122 -1.67 -8.27 17.41
CA ASN A 122 -0.48 -9.11 17.42
C ASN A 122 -0.10 -9.68 16.04
N LEU A 123 -0.89 -9.46 14.99
CA LEU A 123 -0.63 -10.04 13.67
C LEU A 123 0.64 -9.48 13.01
N THR A 124 1.03 -8.24 13.34
CA THR A 124 2.30 -7.60 12.94
C THR A 124 2.77 -7.92 11.52
N ASN A 125 3.77 -8.78 11.35
CA ASN A 125 4.43 -9.04 10.05
C ASN A 125 3.65 -9.98 9.13
N ASN A 126 2.76 -10.82 9.67
CA ASN A 126 1.92 -11.73 8.88
C ASN A 126 0.49 -11.20 8.77
N PHE A 127 0.33 -9.88 8.94
CA PHE A 127 -0.96 -9.21 9.05
C PHE A 127 -1.98 -9.69 8.03
N TRP A 128 -1.60 -9.70 6.76
CA TRP A 128 -2.51 -10.06 5.68
C TRP A 128 -2.80 -11.56 5.59
N GLU A 129 -1.81 -12.41 5.86
CA GLU A 129 -1.96 -13.87 5.73
C GLU A 129 -2.87 -14.46 6.81
N ASP A 130 -2.82 -13.90 8.01
CA ASP A 130 -3.54 -14.38 9.18
C ASP A 130 -4.87 -13.64 9.42
N LEU A 131 -5.20 -12.67 8.57
CA LEU A 131 -6.45 -11.92 8.68
C LEU A 131 -7.64 -12.80 8.30
N ASN A 132 -8.66 -12.82 9.15
CA ASN A 132 -9.87 -13.57 8.90
C ASN A 132 -10.95 -12.67 8.30
N ASP A 133 -11.48 -13.03 7.13
CA ASP A 133 -12.53 -12.28 6.41
C ASP A 133 -13.77 -11.97 7.28
N THR A 134 -14.10 -12.83 8.25
CA THR A 134 -15.22 -12.58 9.16
C THR A 134 -15.01 -11.37 10.06
N TRP A 135 -13.77 -10.88 10.17
CA TRP A 135 -13.43 -9.68 10.91
C TRP A 135 -13.56 -8.39 10.09
N ILE A 136 -13.72 -8.52 8.77
CA ILE A 136 -13.69 -7.39 7.86
C ILE A 136 -15.13 -6.92 7.60
N GLU A 137 -15.34 -5.61 7.74
CA GLU A 137 -16.57 -4.93 7.34
C GLU A 137 -16.44 -4.43 5.90
N HIS A 138 -15.32 -3.76 5.60
CA HIS A 138 -14.96 -3.28 4.27
C HIS A 138 -13.47 -3.49 4.02
N GLU A 139 -13.13 -3.72 2.76
CA GLU A 139 -11.76 -3.86 2.26
C GLU A 139 -11.59 -2.98 1.03
N TYR A 140 -10.46 -2.28 0.98
CA TYR A 140 -10.02 -1.48 -0.14
C TYR A 140 -8.63 -1.98 -0.54
N ASP A 141 -8.43 -2.28 -1.82
CA ASP A 141 -7.16 -2.71 -2.40
C ASP A 141 -6.95 -1.92 -3.69
N GLU A 142 -6.08 -0.92 -3.63
CA GLU A 142 -5.86 0.04 -4.72
C GLU A 142 -4.38 0.18 -5.03
N LEU A 143 -4.06 0.45 -6.29
CA LEU A 143 -2.71 0.80 -6.71
C LEU A 143 -2.58 2.31 -6.83
N ILE A 144 -1.53 2.87 -6.25
CA ILE A 144 -1.22 4.30 -6.33
C ILE A 144 0.17 4.49 -6.93
N LEU A 145 0.36 5.57 -7.68
CA LEU A 145 1.65 6.04 -8.17
C LEU A 145 1.95 7.36 -7.48
N LEU A 146 3.04 7.42 -6.73
CA LEU A 146 3.53 8.67 -6.15
C LEU A 146 4.29 9.44 -7.22
N THR A 147 3.82 10.64 -7.58
CA THR A 147 4.47 11.49 -8.58
C THR A 147 4.96 12.76 -7.90
N VAL A 148 6.22 13.12 -8.10
CA VAL A 148 6.78 14.38 -7.62
C VAL A 148 6.79 15.39 -8.76
N ASP A 149 6.17 16.54 -8.53
CA ASP A 149 6.11 17.67 -9.47
C ASP A 149 7.36 18.56 -9.42
#